data_AF-A0A9D8IAS1-F1
#
_entry.id   AF-A0A9D8IAS1-F1
#
_cell.length_a   1.000
_cell.length_b   1.000
_cell.length_c   1.000
_cell.angle_alpha   90.00
_cell.angle_beta   90.00
_cell.angle_gamma   90.00
#
_symmetry.space_group_name_H-M   'P 1'
#
loop_
_entity.id
_entity.type
_entity.pdbx_description
1 polymer ?
#
loop_
_entity_poly.entity_id
_entity_poly.type
_entity_poly.pdbx_seq_one_letter_code
_entity_poly.pdbx_strand_id
1 'polypeptide(L)'
;GTHEPATAWPGLDSDFYAAEYALERMGFARLPGETFGAWLARLERASLAHVRALREPLALHYRLRFDPRGLDAEGRAALKATVQQWLARASK
;
A
#
# COMPACT_ATOMS: atom_id res chain seq x y z
N GLY A 1 -36.61 8.26 5.36
CA GLY A 1 -35.64 7.84 4.35
C GLY A 1 -34.44 8.75 4.44
N THR A 2 -33.38 8.29 5.05
CA THR A 2 -32.06 8.92 5.01
C THR A 2 -31.11 7.80 4.63
N HIS A 3 -30.70 7.77 3.36
CA HIS A 3 -29.57 6.96 2.97
C HIS A 3 -28.37 7.50 3.74
N GLU A 4 -27.90 6.78 4.76
CA GLU A 4 -26.55 6.99 5.25
C GLU A 4 -25.60 6.90 4.04
N PRO A 5 -24.68 7.86 3.87
CA PRO A 5 -23.69 7.75 2.81
C PRO A 5 -22.98 6.41 3.00
N ALA A 6 -22.97 5.58 1.95
CA ALA A 6 -22.26 4.32 1.95
C ALA A 6 -20.85 4.60 2.48
N THR A 7 -20.55 4.09 3.68
CA THR A 7 -19.32 4.38 4.40
C THR A 7 -18.18 4.00 3.46
N ALA A 8 -17.51 4.99 2.87
CA ALA A 8 -16.36 4.73 2.04
C ALA A 8 -15.36 4.02 2.95
N TRP A 9 -15.16 2.73 2.72
CA TRP A 9 -14.36 1.90 3.61
C TRP A 9 -12.97 2.55 3.74
N PRO A 10 -12.50 2.83 4.97
CA PRO A 10 -11.24 3.53 5.17
C PRO A 10 -10.09 2.85 4.42
N GLY A 11 -9.29 3.62 3.70
CA GLY A 11 -8.10 3.13 3.02
C GLY A 11 -8.32 2.55 1.62
N LEU A 12 -9.54 2.59 1.06
CA LEU A 12 -9.75 2.37 -0.38
C LEU A 12 -9.06 3.44 -1.24
N ASP A 13 -8.84 4.62 -0.67
CA ASP A 13 -8.12 5.76 -1.21
C ASP A 13 -6.62 5.74 -0.86
N SER A 14 -6.11 4.66 -0.28
CA SER A 14 -4.72 4.58 0.18
C SER A 14 -3.72 4.72 -0.97
N ASP A 15 -2.75 5.62 -0.83
CA ASP A 15 -1.65 5.76 -1.80
C ASP A 15 -0.85 4.46 -2.00
N PHE A 16 -0.89 3.51 -1.06
CA PHE A 16 -0.22 2.21 -1.19
C PHE A 16 -0.65 1.44 -2.45
N TYR A 17 -1.89 1.63 -2.91
CA TYR A 17 -2.39 0.99 -4.12
C TYR A 17 -1.63 1.40 -5.39
N ALA A 18 -1.01 2.59 -5.41
CA ALA A 18 -0.15 2.98 -6.54
C ALA A 18 1.11 2.10 -6.63
N ALA A 19 1.68 1.68 -5.49
CA ALA A 19 2.78 0.73 -5.47
C ALA A 19 2.32 -0.68 -5.85
N GLU A 20 1.11 -1.10 -5.42
CA GLU A 20 0.51 -2.38 -5.86
C GLU A 20 0.41 -2.44 -7.39
N TYR A 21 -0.21 -1.41 -7.98
CA TYR A 21 -0.41 -1.31 -9.42
C TYR A 21 0.90 -1.26 -10.21
N ALA A 22 1.92 -0.55 -9.71
CA ALA A 22 3.22 -0.50 -10.35
C ALA A 22 3.89 -1.89 -10.39
N LEU A 23 3.90 -2.62 -9.28
CA LEU A 23 4.43 -3.98 -9.22
C LEU A 23 3.64 -4.95 -10.11
N GLU A 24 2.32 -4.84 -10.14
CA GLU A 24 1.47 -5.63 -11.04
C GLU A 24 1.85 -5.40 -12.50
N ARG A 25 2.02 -4.13 -12.92
CA ARG A 25 2.47 -3.79 -14.27
C ARG A 25 3.87 -4.30 -14.62
N MET A 26 4.71 -4.53 -13.61
CA MET A 26 6.04 -5.15 -13.76
C MET A 26 5.98 -6.69 -13.80
N GLY A 27 4.79 -7.29 -13.73
CA GLY A 27 4.60 -8.75 -13.74
C GLY A 27 4.64 -9.40 -12.35
N PHE A 28 4.66 -8.60 -11.29
CA PHE A 28 4.76 -9.07 -9.91
C PHE A 28 3.42 -9.07 -9.18
N ALA A 29 2.33 -9.35 -9.89
CA ALA A 29 0.98 -9.35 -9.32
C ALA A 29 0.85 -10.23 -8.06
N ARG A 30 -0.10 -9.84 -7.22
CA ARG A 30 -0.44 -10.53 -5.99
C ARG A 30 -1.35 -11.73 -6.30
N LEU A 31 -1.12 -12.86 -5.64
CA LEU A 31 -1.94 -14.05 -5.83
C LEU A 31 -3.32 -13.88 -5.16
N PRO A 32 -4.37 -14.60 -5.63
CA PRO A 32 -5.66 -14.63 -4.95
C PRO A 32 -5.51 -15.00 -3.47
N GLY A 33 -6.09 -14.19 -2.58
CA GLY A 33 -6.03 -14.39 -1.13
C GLY A 33 -4.71 -13.97 -0.46
N GLU A 34 -3.70 -13.47 -1.18
CA GLU A 34 -2.33 -13.46 -0.65
C GLU A 34 -1.99 -12.45 0.47
N THR A 35 -2.73 -11.43 0.86
CA THR A 35 -2.19 -10.35 1.76
C THR A 35 -0.96 -9.60 1.20
N PHE A 36 -0.85 -8.31 1.50
CA PHE A 36 0.32 -7.52 1.12
C PHE A 36 1.62 -7.95 1.82
N GLY A 37 1.54 -8.35 3.10
CA GLY A 37 2.73 -8.74 3.86
C GLY A 37 3.42 -9.99 3.30
N ALA A 38 2.64 -11.02 2.97
CA ALA A 38 3.16 -12.26 2.37
C ALA A 38 3.66 -12.02 0.95
N TRP A 39 2.92 -11.21 0.17
CA TRP A 39 3.33 -10.81 -1.16
C TRP A 39 4.71 -10.12 -1.19
N LEU A 40 4.91 -9.09 -0.36
CA LEU A 40 6.22 -8.42 -0.28
C LEU A 40 7.32 -9.40 0.17
N ALA A 41 7.03 -10.32 1.10
CA ALA A 41 7.99 -11.34 1.53
C ALA A 41 8.38 -12.29 0.38
N ARG A 42 7.41 -12.68 -0.47
CA ARG A 42 7.66 -13.48 -1.67
C ARG A 42 8.55 -12.73 -2.67
N LEU A 43 8.28 -11.45 -2.92
CA LEU A 43 9.08 -10.63 -3.83
C LEU A 43 10.51 -10.39 -3.31
N GLU A 44 10.67 -10.15 -2.01
CA GLU A 44 12.00 -10.03 -1.37
C GLU A 44 12.84 -11.30 -1.55
N ARG A 45 12.21 -12.47 -1.44
CA ARG A 45 12.87 -13.77 -1.66
C ARG A 45 13.22 -14.03 -3.13
N ALA A 46 12.52 -13.38 -4.06
CA ALA A 46 12.80 -13.43 -5.50
C ALA A 46 13.84 -12.38 -5.93
N SER A 47 14.66 -11.86 -4.99
CA SER A 47 15.73 -10.89 -5.23
C SER A 47 15.28 -9.48 -5.65
N LEU A 48 14.01 -9.12 -5.46
CA LEU A 48 13.54 -7.73 -5.65
C LEU A 48 13.83 -6.90 -4.39
N ALA A 49 15.11 -6.65 -4.10
CA ALA A 49 15.54 -6.00 -2.85
C ALA A 49 14.88 -4.62 -2.62
N HIS A 50 14.53 -3.89 -3.69
CA HIS A 50 13.87 -2.59 -3.60
C HIS A 50 12.45 -2.64 -3.02
N VAL A 51 11.79 -3.82 -2.98
CA VAL A 51 10.45 -3.95 -2.38
C VAL A 51 10.49 -3.92 -0.86
N ARG A 52 11.67 -4.09 -0.23
CA ARG A 52 11.84 -3.92 1.22
C ARG A 52 11.46 -2.50 1.67
N ALA A 53 11.68 -1.51 0.82
CA ALA A 53 11.29 -0.12 1.10
C ALA A 53 9.76 0.08 1.16
N LEU A 54 8.96 -0.89 0.70
CA LEU A 54 7.50 -0.87 0.83
C LEU A 54 6.99 -1.34 2.20
N ARG A 55 7.86 -1.84 3.09
CA ARG A 55 7.44 -2.30 4.43
C ARG A 55 6.88 -1.19 5.29
N GLU A 56 7.51 -0.02 5.26
CA GLU A 56 7.05 1.18 5.99
C GLU A 56 5.69 1.68 5.49
N PRO A 57 5.48 1.98 4.18
CA PRO A 57 4.18 2.39 3.70
C PRO A 57 3.10 1.31 3.85
N LEU A 58 3.48 0.01 3.86
CA LEU A 58 2.52 -1.05 4.17
C LEU A 58 2.01 -0.98 5.61
N ALA A 59 2.88 -0.68 6.58
CA ALA A 59 2.45 -0.51 7.97
C ALA A 59 1.48 0.67 8.12
N LEU A 60 1.74 1.78 7.42
CA LEU A 60 0.84 2.94 7.37
C LEU A 60 -0.49 2.58 6.69
N HIS A 61 -0.47 1.84 5.59
CA HIS A 61 -1.68 1.33 4.94
C HIS A 61 -2.53 0.48 5.88
N TYR A 62 -1.92 -0.43 6.65
CA TYR A 62 -2.63 -1.24 7.63
C TYR A 62 -3.24 -0.41 8.76
N ARG A 63 -2.54 0.60 9.25
CA ARG A 63 -3.12 1.55 10.22
C ARG A 63 -4.31 2.28 9.62
N LEU A 64 -4.18 2.82 8.41
CA LEU A 64 -5.26 3.53 7.72
C LEU A 64 -6.52 2.66 7.55
N ARG A 65 -6.35 1.37 7.23
CA ARG A 65 -7.45 0.47 6.88
C ARG A 65 -8.04 -0.29 8.05
N PHE A 66 -7.21 -0.63 9.04
CA PHE A 66 -7.57 -1.59 10.09
C PHE A 66 -7.44 -1.04 11.51
N ASP A 67 -6.69 0.05 11.75
CA ASP A 67 -6.71 0.72 13.06
C ASP A 67 -7.97 1.61 13.12
N PRO A 68 -8.84 1.46 14.14
CA PRO A 68 -10.02 2.33 14.32
C PRO A 68 -9.68 3.83 14.41
N ARG A 69 -8.45 4.17 14.81
CA ARG A 69 -7.94 5.55 14.84
C ARG A 69 -7.43 6.02 13.47
N GLY A 70 -7.23 5.10 12.52
CA GLY A 70 -6.75 5.39 11.18
C GLY A 70 -5.37 6.04 11.14
N LEU A 71 -5.21 6.99 10.21
CA LEU A 71 -4.07 7.89 10.11
C LEU A 71 -4.54 9.34 10.17
N ASP A 72 -3.78 10.16 10.89
CA ASP A 72 -3.87 11.62 10.84
C ASP A 72 -3.26 12.17 9.54
N ALA A 73 -3.27 13.51 9.41
CA ALA A 73 -2.76 14.18 8.22
C ALA A 73 -1.27 13.93 7.99
N GLU A 74 -0.48 13.87 9.06
CA GLU A 74 0.97 13.60 8.98
C GLU A 74 1.23 12.17 8.51
N GLY A 75 0.52 11.19 9.07
CA GLY A 75 0.61 9.79 8.65
C GLY A 75 0.20 9.58 7.19
N ARG A 76 -0.84 10.29 6.72
CA ARG A 76 -1.24 10.26 5.29
C ARG A 76 -0.19 10.90 4.39
N ALA A 77 0.38 12.03 4.80
CA ALA A 77 1.46 12.68 4.05
C ALA A 77 2.71 11.79 3.98
N ALA A 78 3.07 11.12 5.07
CA ALA A 78 4.19 10.16 5.13
C ALA A 78 3.94 8.95 4.22
N LEU A 79 2.73 8.38 4.24
CA LEU A 79 2.34 7.30 3.34
C LEU A 79 2.48 7.71 1.87
N LYS A 80 1.93 8.87 1.50
CA LYS A 80 2.07 9.40 0.14
C LYS A 80 3.54 9.61 -0.24
N ALA A 81 4.32 10.28 0.59
CA ALA A 81 5.71 10.63 0.29
C ALA A 81 6.60 9.38 0.10
N THR A 82 6.46 8.39 0.98
CA THR A 82 7.24 7.14 0.92
C THR A 82 6.87 6.30 -0.30
N VAL A 83 5.59 6.21 -0.66
CA VAL A 83 5.15 5.56 -1.91
C VAL A 83 5.71 6.29 -3.13
N GLN A 84 5.59 7.62 -3.20
CA GLN A 84 6.10 8.39 -4.33
C GLN A 84 7.62 8.28 -4.48
N GLN A 85 8.36 8.28 -3.37
CA GLN A 85 9.80 8.05 -3.37
C GLN A 85 10.15 6.68 -3.95
N TRP A 86 9.40 5.64 -3.57
CA TRP A 86 9.61 4.29 -4.10
C TRP A 86 9.30 4.23 -5.60
N LEU A 87 8.17 4.81 -6.05
CA LEU A 87 7.78 4.86 -7.45
C LEU A 87 8.83 5.55 -8.33
N ALA A 88 9.39 6.68 -7.85
CA ALA A 88 10.44 7.40 -8.57
C ALA A 88 11.74 6.60 -8.75
N ARG A 89 11.97 5.57 -7.91
CA ARG A 89 13.10 4.65 -8.02
C ARG A 89 12.78 3.42 -8.85
N ALA A 90 11.53 2.94 -8.81
CA ALA A 90 11.07 1.77 -9.55
C ALA A 90 10.88 2.04 -11.06
N SER A 91 10.67 3.30 -11.46
CA SER A 91 10.53 3.71 -12.86
C SER A 91 11.85 4.03 -13.57
N LYS A 92 13.00 3.76 -12.94
CA LYS A 92 14.34 3.94 -13.52
C LYS A 92 14.96 2.58 -13.81
#